data_AF-A0A1E5H4F1-F1
#
_entry.id   AF-A0A1E5H4F1-F1
#
_cell.length_a   1.000
_cell.length_b   1.000
_cell.length_c   1.000
_cell.angle_alpha   90.00
_cell.angle_beta   90.00
_cell.angle_gamma   90.00
#
_symmetry.space_group_name_H-M   'P 1'
#
loop_
_entity.id
_entity.type
_entity.pdbx_description
1 polymer ?
#
loop_
_entity_poly.entity_id
_entity_poly.type
_entity_poly.pdbx_seq_one_letter_code
_entity_poly.pdbx_strand_id
1 'polypeptide(L)'
;MIKKQQEWATLKYLILSKSQNDYKAIRKLVSGKEWNEEKEVLFQQYIQHALAQPDHKGNKLNAYQHVWGYFKKLATEEEREVYADLSENFSLDNDQLFSFLKELIIKYDEAYLYQSKLFFP
;
A
#
# COMPACT_ATOMS: atom_id res chain seq x y z
N MET A 1 3.69 -15.05 15.26
CA MET A 1 2.55 -14.25 14.74
C MET A 1 2.87 -12.77 14.61
N ILE A 2 3.31 -12.08 15.68
CA ILE A 2 3.60 -10.63 15.65
C ILE A 2 4.59 -10.24 14.54
N LYS A 3 5.70 -10.98 14.40
CA LYS A 3 6.72 -10.72 13.37
C LYS A 3 6.15 -10.74 11.94
N LYS A 4 5.24 -11.67 11.64
CA LYS A 4 4.64 -11.81 10.30
C LYS A 4 3.56 -10.76 10.02
N GLN A 5 2.84 -10.33 11.06
CA GLN A 5 1.93 -9.20 10.95
C GLN A 5 2.69 -7.89 10.71
N GLN A 6 3.86 -7.71 11.32
CA GLN A 6 4.75 -6.57 11.07
C GLN A 6 5.31 -6.61 9.64
N GLU A 7 5.84 -7.75 9.19
CA GLU A 7 6.30 -7.92 7.81
C GLU A 7 5.18 -7.63 6.81
N TRP A 8 3.99 -8.18 7.03
CA TRP A 8 2.84 -7.88 6.20
C TRP A 8 2.46 -6.39 6.21
N ALA A 9 2.49 -5.74 7.37
CA ALA A 9 2.19 -4.31 7.47
C ALA A 9 3.09 -3.45 6.58
N THR A 10 4.38 -3.81 6.46
CA THR A 10 5.34 -3.10 5.59
C THR A 10 5.04 -3.29 4.09
N LEU A 11 4.54 -4.46 3.71
CA LEU A 11 4.36 -4.87 2.31
C LEU A 11 2.96 -4.60 1.76
N LYS A 12 1.94 -4.51 2.63
CA LYS A 12 0.53 -4.60 2.23
C LYS A 12 0.13 -3.59 1.13
N TYR A 13 0.65 -2.36 1.15
CA TYR A 13 0.33 -1.36 0.12
C TYR A 13 1.10 -1.56 -1.18
N LEU A 14 2.34 -2.08 -1.11
CA LEU A 14 3.10 -2.48 -2.29
C LEU A 14 2.43 -3.67 -2.99
N ILE A 15 1.98 -4.66 -2.22
CA ILE A 15 1.25 -5.79 -2.80
C ILE A 15 -0.10 -5.32 -3.36
N LEU A 16 -0.83 -4.47 -2.64
CA LEU A 16 -2.09 -3.92 -3.12
C LEU A 16 -1.92 -3.11 -4.43
N SER A 17 -0.83 -2.35 -4.57
CA SER A 17 -0.55 -1.57 -5.77
C SER A 17 -0.26 -2.44 -7.00
N LYS A 18 0.10 -3.72 -6.77
CA LYS A 18 0.39 -4.69 -7.82
C LYS A 18 -0.76 -5.64 -8.09
N SER A 19 -1.35 -6.24 -7.05
CA SER A 19 -2.39 -7.25 -7.15
C SER A 19 -3.34 -7.23 -5.95
N GLN A 20 -4.58 -6.82 -6.20
CA GLN A 20 -5.64 -6.86 -5.17
C GLN A 20 -5.96 -8.29 -4.72
N ASN A 21 -5.82 -9.28 -5.62
CA ASN A 21 -6.10 -10.67 -5.31
C ASN A 21 -5.06 -11.24 -4.34
N ASP A 22 -3.77 -11.01 -4.60
CA ASP A 22 -2.69 -11.45 -3.71
C ASP A 22 -2.76 -10.71 -2.37
N TYR A 23 -3.10 -9.42 -2.38
CA TYR A 23 -3.34 -8.68 -1.15
C TYR A 23 -4.42 -9.34 -0.27
N LYS A 24 -5.56 -9.72 -0.87
CA LYS A 24 -6.66 -10.38 -0.14
C LYS A 24 -6.23 -11.77 0.36
N ALA A 25 -5.50 -12.54 -0.46
CA ALA A 25 -5.01 -13.86 -0.10
C ALA A 25 -4.04 -13.78 1.10
N ILE A 26 -3.04 -12.90 1.04
CA ILE A 26 -2.09 -12.70 2.12
C ILE A 26 -2.79 -12.18 3.38
N ARG A 27 -3.69 -11.19 3.27
CA ARG A 27 -4.43 -10.66 4.42
C ARG A 27 -5.18 -11.77 5.16
N LYS A 28 -5.84 -12.68 4.43
CA LYS A 28 -6.51 -13.85 5.01
C LYS A 28 -5.50 -14.79 5.67
N LEU A 29 -4.37 -15.06 5.01
CA LEU A 29 -3.31 -15.93 5.50
C LEU A 29 -2.75 -15.46 6.86
N VAL A 30 -2.42 -14.18 6.98
CA VAL A 30 -1.83 -13.58 8.20
C VAL A 30 -2.83 -13.34 9.34
N SER A 31 -4.13 -13.35 9.04
CA SER A 31 -5.20 -13.23 10.06
C SER A 31 -5.50 -14.53 10.81
N GLY A 32 -4.93 -15.66 10.38
CA GLY A 32 -5.13 -16.96 11.04
C GLY A 32 -4.40 -17.09 12.38
N LYS A 33 -4.86 -18.03 13.24
CA LYS A 33 -4.36 -18.21 14.62
C LYS A 33 -2.97 -18.85 14.75
N GLU A 34 -2.47 -19.49 13.70
CA GLU A 34 -1.17 -20.18 13.73
C GLU A 34 -0.38 -19.92 12.46
N TRP A 35 0.95 -19.78 12.59
CA TRP A 35 1.88 -19.64 11.47
C TRP A 35 2.71 -20.91 11.37
N ASN A 36 2.78 -21.52 10.19
CA ASN A 36 3.53 -22.75 9.92
C ASN A 36 4.32 -22.60 8.61
N GLU A 37 5.13 -23.61 8.28
CA GLU A 37 5.98 -23.61 7.10
C GLU A 37 5.19 -23.53 5.79
N GLU A 38 4.07 -24.24 5.68
CA GLU A 38 3.18 -24.18 4.51
C GLU A 38 2.68 -22.75 4.25
N LYS A 39 2.27 -22.04 5.31
CA LYS A 39 1.86 -20.62 5.19
C LYS A 39 3.03 -19.72 4.81
N GLU A 40 4.24 -20.01 5.29
CA GLU A 40 5.42 -19.26 4.84
C GLU A 40 5.64 -19.41 3.35
N VAL A 41 5.56 -20.64 2.82
CA VAL A 41 5.68 -20.90 1.37
C VAL A 41 4.61 -20.14 0.59
N LEU A 42 3.34 -20.24 0.99
CA LEU A 42 2.23 -19.53 0.34
C LEU A 42 2.41 -18.01 0.39
N PHE A 43 2.86 -17.48 1.53
CA PHE A 43 3.11 -16.05 1.72
C PHE A 43 4.16 -15.54 0.72
N GLN A 44 5.29 -16.25 0.59
CA GLN A 44 6.34 -15.89 -0.36
C GLN A 44 5.87 -16.02 -1.81
N GLN A 45 5.09 -17.06 -2.13
CA GLN A 45 4.53 -17.25 -3.47
C GLN A 45 3.60 -16.10 -3.87
N TYR A 46 2.70 -15.65 -2.98
CA TYR A 46 1.82 -14.51 -3.26
C TYR A 46 2.60 -13.19 -3.42
N ILE A 47 3.65 -12.97 -2.62
CA ILE A 47 4.52 -11.79 -2.77
C ILE A 47 5.21 -11.81 -4.13
N GLN A 48 5.87 -12.92 -4.49
CA GLN A 48 6.56 -13.05 -5.77
C GLN A 48 5.60 -12.89 -6.94
N HIS A 49 4.43 -13.52 -6.87
CA HIS A 49 3.41 -13.41 -7.91
C HIS A 49 2.94 -11.97 -8.10
N ALA A 50 2.66 -11.25 -7.00
CA ALA A 50 2.24 -9.86 -7.05
C ALA A 50 3.35 -8.97 -7.64
N LEU A 51 4.60 -9.11 -7.18
CA LEU A 51 5.71 -8.28 -7.64
C LEU A 51 6.08 -8.52 -9.12
N ALA A 52 5.77 -9.71 -9.65
CA ALA A 52 5.93 -10.03 -11.06
C ALA A 52 4.83 -9.43 -11.96
N GLN A 53 3.72 -8.93 -11.40
CA GLN A 53 2.66 -8.32 -12.20
C GLN A 53 3.12 -6.98 -12.79
N PRO A 54 2.71 -6.66 -14.04
CA PRO A 54 2.91 -5.34 -14.60
C PRO A 54 2.15 -4.29 -13.79
N ASP A 55 2.62 -3.05 -13.86
CA ASP A 55 1.90 -1.94 -13.24
C ASP A 55 0.51 -1.77 -13.86
N HIS A 56 -0.50 -1.67 -13.00
CA HIS A 56 -1.88 -1.46 -13.41
C HIS A 56 -2.42 -0.19 -12.75
N LYS A 57 -2.86 0.77 -13.56
CA LYS A 57 -3.36 2.09 -13.10
C LYS A 57 -4.37 1.93 -11.95
N GLY A 58 -5.37 1.06 -12.13
CA GLY A 58 -6.40 0.85 -11.12
C GLY A 58 -5.86 0.29 -9.79
N ASN A 59 -4.83 -0.55 -9.82
CA ASN A 59 -4.28 -1.16 -8.60
C ASN A 59 -3.43 -0.14 -7.83
N LYS A 60 -2.57 0.62 -8.52
CA LYS A 60 -1.80 1.72 -7.90
C LYS A 60 -2.72 2.78 -7.29
N LEU A 61 -3.70 3.25 -8.04
CA LEU A 61 -4.65 4.26 -7.56
C LEU A 61 -5.41 3.76 -6.32
N ASN A 62 -5.86 2.50 -6.32
CA ASN A 62 -6.51 1.89 -5.17
C ASN A 62 -5.59 1.87 -3.93
N ALA A 63 -4.32 1.49 -4.09
CA ALA A 63 -3.35 1.54 -3.00
C ALA A 63 -3.15 2.97 -2.46
N TYR A 64 -3.08 3.97 -3.33
CA TYR A 64 -3.00 5.38 -2.97
C TYR A 64 -4.24 5.88 -2.23
N GLN A 65 -5.44 5.50 -2.66
CA GLN A 65 -6.70 5.82 -1.96
C GLN A 65 -6.74 5.24 -0.55
N HIS A 66 -6.20 4.04 -0.34
CA HIS A 66 -6.08 3.46 1.00
C HIS A 66 -5.11 4.23 1.89
N VAL A 67 -4.01 4.76 1.34
CA VAL A 67 -3.03 5.58 2.06
C VAL A 67 -3.63 6.96 2.38
N TRP A 68 -4.33 7.57 1.42
CA TRP A 68 -5.06 8.82 1.63
C TRP A 68 -6.05 8.76 2.79
N GLY A 69 -6.64 7.59 3.05
CA GLY A 69 -7.54 7.37 4.19
C GLY A 69 -6.95 7.76 5.55
N TYR A 70 -5.62 7.74 5.71
CA TYR A 70 -4.93 8.20 6.93
C TYR A 70 -4.98 9.72 7.06
N PHE A 71 -4.81 10.43 5.95
CA PHE A 71 -4.73 11.89 5.94
C PHE A 71 -6.08 12.59 5.80
N LYS A 72 -7.12 11.92 5.32
CA LYS A 72 -8.42 12.55 4.99
C LYS A 72 -8.98 13.47 6.09
N LYS A 73 -8.77 13.13 7.37
CA LYS A 73 -9.23 13.92 8.53
C LYS A 73 -8.21 14.96 9.03
N LEU A 74 -6.95 14.85 8.62
CA LEU A 74 -5.82 15.69 9.04
C LEU A 74 -5.47 16.76 7.98
N ALA A 75 -5.68 16.43 6.71
CA ALA A 75 -5.36 17.27 5.56
C ALA A 75 -6.10 18.60 5.62
N THR A 76 -5.44 19.68 5.21
CA THR A 76 -6.06 21.00 5.00
C THR A 76 -7.00 20.96 3.80
N GLU A 77 -7.78 22.03 3.60
CA GLU A 77 -8.67 22.08 2.44
C GLU A 77 -7.89 22.09 1.13
N GLU A 78 -6.79 22.86 1.08
CA GLU A 78 -5.90 22.92 -0.08
C GLU A 78 -5.30 21.54 -0.40
N GLU A 79 -4.90 20.76 0.60
CA GLU A 79 -4.39 19.40 0.39
C GLU A 79 -5.47 18.43 -0.10
N ARG A 80 -6.72 18.61 0.31
CA ARG A 80 -7.85 17.80 -0.22
C ARG A 80 -8.12 18.15 -1.68
N GLU A 81 -8.06 19.43 -2.04
CA GLU A 81 -8.20 19.88 -3.42
C GLU A 81 -7.08 19.34 -4.30
N VAL A 82 -5.82 19.46 -3.87
CA VAL A 82 -4.66 18.89 -4.58
C VAL A 82 -4.79 17.38 -4.72
N TYR A 83 -5.17 16.66 -3.64
CA TYR A 83 -5.40 15.22 -3.73
C TYR A 83 -6.47 14.86 -4.74
N ALA A 84 -7.60 15.59 -4.76
CA ALA A 84 -8.71 15.32 -5.67
C ALA A 84 -8.28 15.47 -7.13
N ASP A 85 -7.59 16.56 -7.47
CA ASP A 85 -7.07 16.82 -8.81
C ASP A 85 -6.05 15.75 -9.24
N LEU A 86 -5.06 15.45 -8.39
CA LEU A 86 -4.05 14.43 -8.66
C LEU A 86 -4.65 13.03 -8.80
N SER A 87 -5.68 12.70 -8.02
CA SER A 87 -6.38 11.42 -8.08
C SER A 87 -7.22 11.29 -9.36
N GLU A 88 -7.84 12.36 -9.83
CA GLU A 88 -8.64 12.37 -11.07
C GLU A 88 -7.74 12.27 -12.30
N ASN A 89 -6.64 13.01 -12.31
CA ASN A 89 -5.69 13.08 -13.42
C ASN A 89 -4.58 12.00 -13.37
N PHE A 90 -4.64 11.09 -12.40
CA PHE A 90 -3.63 10.05 -12.20
C PHE A 90 -3.38 9.21 -13.47
N SER A 91 -2.11 9.05 -13.83
CA SER A 91 -1.66 8.12 -14.88
C SER A 91 -0.37 7.42 -14.45
N LEU A 92 -0.05 6.30 -15.08
CA LEU A 92 1.19 5.58 -14.78
C LEU A 92 2.44 6.35 -15.28
N ASP A 93 2.29 7.14 -16.33
CA ASP A 93 3.37 7.93 -16.94
C ASP A 93 3.64 9.23 -16.19
N ASN A 94 2.65 9.75 -15.43
CA ASN A 94 2.75 10.96 -14.63
C ASN A 94 2.17 10.74 -13.22
N ASP A 95 2.94 10.06 -12.37
CA ASP A 95 2.55 9.71 -11.01
C ASP A 95 2.94 10.79 -9.98
N GLN A 96 2.31 11.95 -10.06
CA GLN A 96 2.48 13.03 -9.08
C GLN A 96 1.85 12.68 -7.73
N LEU A 97 0.86 11.79 -7.73
CA LEU A 97 0.16 11.35 -6.52
C LEU A 97 1.09 10.62 -5.56
N PHE A 98 2.05 9.84 -6.06
CA PHE A 98 3.10 9.22 -5.25
C PHE A 98 3.88 10.24 -4.41
N SER A 99 4.41 11.28 -5.05
CA SER A 99 5.22 12.31 -4.38
C SER A 99 4.40 13.07 -3.34
N PHE A 100 3.18 13.48 -3.72
CA PHE A 100 2.28 14.17 -2.81
C PHE A 100 1.96 13.34 -1.56
N LEU A 101 1.58 12.07 -1.72
CA LEU A 101 1.31 11.19 -0.57
C LEU A 101 2.56 10.95 0.29
N LYS A 102 3.74 10.85 -0.32
CA LYS A 102 5.01 10.71 0.42
C LYS A 102 5.31 11.95 1.27
N GLU A 103 5.05 13.14 0.74
CA GLU A 103 5.17 14.40 1.49
C GLU A 103 4.20 14.45 2.66
N LEU A 104 2.94 14.00 2.48
CA LEU A 104 1.98 13.92 3.58
C LEU A 104 2.42 12.94 4.68
N ILE A 105 2.98 11.78 4.32
CA ILE A 105 3.54 10.83 5.31
C ILE A 105 4.60 11.52 6.17
N ILE A 106 5.47 12.32 5.56
CA ILE A 106 6.53 13.04 6.25
C ILE A 106 5.95 14.18 7.10
N LYS A 107 5.07 15.00 6.52
CA LYS A 107 4.47 16.19 7.15
C LYS A 107 3.68 15.84 8.41
N TYR A 108 2.86 14.80 8.34
CA TYR A 108 1.99 14.38 9.45
C TYR A 108 2.66 13.38 10.40
N ASP A 109 3.92 13.03 10.14
CA ASP A 109 4.71 12.08 10.92
C ASP A 109 3.98 10.75 11.20
N GLU A 110 3.36 10.19 10.16
CA GLU A 110 2.61 8.94 10.27
C GLU A 110 3.58 7.74 10.36
N ALA A 111 4.09 7.49 11.57
CA ALA A 111 5.10 6.47 11.91
C ALA A 111 4.83 5.08 11.28
N TYR A 112 3.55 4.71 11.15
CA TYR A 112 3.15 3.46 10.53
C TYR A 112 3.49 3.39 9.03
N LEU A 113 3.31 4.49 8.30
CA LEU A 113 3.48 4.55 6.85
C LEU A 113 4.96 4.70 6.44
N TYR A 114 5.84 5.17 7.33
CA TYR A 114 7.29 5.17 7.09
C TYR A 114 7.87 3.77 6.86
N GLN A 115 7.23 2.74 7.40
CA GLN A 115 7.66 1.36 7.19
C GLN A 115 7.13 0.77 5.87
N SER A 116 6.34 1.53 5.10
CA SER A 116 5.74 1.03 3.88
C SER A 116 6.77 0.94 2.75
N LYS A 117 6.97 -0.29 2.24
CA LYS A 117 7.82 -0.57 1.08
C LYS A 117 7.31 0.03 -0.24
N LEU A 118 6.09 0.56 -0.27
CA LEU A 118 5.60 1.32 -1.41
C LEU A 118 6.31 2.67 -1.54
N PHE A 119 6.48 3.41 -0.42
CA PHE A 119 7.05 4.76 -0.42
C PHE A 119 8.52 4.82 0.02
N PHE A 120 8.94 3.86 0.84
CA PHE A 120 10.27 3.74 1.45
C PHE A 120 10.80 2.30 1.28
N PRO A 121 11.19 1.92 0.05
CA PRO A 121 11.72 0.59 -0.25
C PRO A 121 13.04 0.28 0.47
#